data_AF-A0A961G405-F1
#
_entry.id   AF-A0A961G405-F1
#
_cell.length_a   1.000
_cell.length_b   1.000
_cell.length_c   1.000
_cell.angle_alpha   90.00
_cell.angle_beta   90.00
_cell.angle_gamma   90.00
#
_symmetry.space_group_name_H-M   'P 1'
#
loop_
_entity.id
_entity.type
_entity.pdbx_description
1 polymer ?
#
loop_
_entity_poly.entity_id
_entity_poly.type
_entity_poly.pdbx_seq_one_letter_code
_entity_poly.pdbx_strand_id
1 'polypeptide(L)'
;MKTSFSHLSLVAWLLLQVTAAATDQKGAEATKTPVKAVVVGAPKDAEPSIGNIQVTYRDGTTDHWTTKGNAGLPRVAPDGTVGWTVFGPETKIPASYTLRPNNHLVIFRAGKVLCRVEAGLMTVEEWDFIEGGAKFVVKTRGHHGPATIELHDTVTGKLISSAQAFAENLPEWAVPYRD
;
A
#
# COMPACT_ATOMS: atom_id res chain seq x y z
N MET A 1 72.88 5.58 -45.78
CA MET A 1 72.92 5.39 -44.31
C MET A 1 71.74 6.16 -43.72
N LYS A 2 70.67 5.46 -43.29
CA LYS A 2 69.56 5.89 -42.38
C LYS A 2 68.70 7.10 -42.88
N THR A 3 67.35 7.14 -42.88
CA THR A 3 66.30 6.45 -42.11
C THR A 3 64.93 6.71 -42.78
N SER A 4 64.05 5.71 -42.70
CA SER A 4 62.58 5.74 -42.97
C SER A 4 61.84 6.60 -41.94
N PHE A 5 60.65 7.14 -42.26
CA PHE A 5 59.47 7.04 -41.38
C PHE A 5 58.13 7.22 -42.15
N SER A 6 57.33 6.16 -42.05
CA SER A 6 55.89 5.93 -42.23
C SER A 6 54.90 7.11 -42.30
N HIS A 7 54.00 7.07 -43.29
CA HIS A 7 52.68 7.70 -43.25
C HIS A 7 51.73 6.94 -42.31
N LEU A 8 51.15 7.67 -41.34
CA LEU A 8 50.09 7.19 -40.46
C LEU A 8 48.73 7.28 -41.18
N SER A 9 48.06 6.13 -41.36
CA SER A 9 46.64 6.06 -41.73
C SER A 9 45.77 6.54 -40.58
N LEU A 10 44.91 7.53 -40.83
CA LEU A 10 43.86 7.96 -39.91
C LEU A 10 42.63 7.05 -40.13
N VAL A 11 42.36 6.14 -39.18
CA VAL A 11 41.11 5.36 -39.16
C VAL A 11 40.07 6.14 -38.37
N ALA A 12 39.08 6.71 -39.07
CA ALA A 12 37.93 7.35 -38.45
C ALA A 12 36.91 6.28 -38.00
N TRP A 13 36.73 6.14 -36.70
CA TRP A 13 35.66 5.31 -36.13
C TRP A 13 34.34 6.08 -36.14
N LEU A 14 33.39 5.60 -36.94
CA LEU A 14 32.02 6.09 -36.94
C LEU A 14 31.25 5.45 -35.77
N LEU A 15 31.02 6.22 -34.70
CA LEU A 15 30.16 5.83 -33.58
C LEU A 15 28.69 6.02 -34.00
N LEU A 16 28.00 4.92 -34.27
CA LEU A 16 26.55 4.89 -34.42
C LEU A 16 25.91 5.02 -33.02
N GLN A 17 25.39 6.19 -32.68
CA GLN A 17 24.61 6.36 -31.46
C GLN A 17 23.20 5.80 -31.68
N VAL A 18 22.93 4.62 -31.12
CA VAL A 18 21.56 4.12 -30.95
C VAL A 18 20.95 4.86 -29.76
N THR A 19 20.08 5.83 -30.04
CA THR A 19 19.24 6.43 -28.99
C THR A 19 18.01 5.53 -28.79
N ALA A 20 18.04 4.72 -27.74
CA ALA A 20 16.83 4.06 -27.26
C ALA A 20 15.90 5.13 -26.67
N ALA A 21 14.78 5.41 -27.34
CA ALA A 21 13.71 6.21 -26.77
C ALA A 21 13.08 5.43 -25.61
N ALA A 22 13.40 5.81 -24.38
CA ALA A 22 12.69 5.34 -23.19
C ALA A 22 11.25 5.86 -23.27
N THR A 23 10.31 4.98 -23.59
CA THR A 23 8.90 5.27 -23.39
C THR A 23 8.63 5.17 -21.90
N ASP A 24 8.30 6.30 -21.28
CA ASP A 24 7.89 6.41 -19.88
C ASP A 24 6.49 5.77 -19.75
N GLN A 25 6.42 4.43 -19.79
CA GLN A 25 5.18 3.70 -19.58
C GLN A 25 4.83 3.77 -18.10
N LYS A 26 4.12 4.82 -17.71
CA LYS A 26 3.39 4.83 -16.44
C LYS A 26 2.42 3.64 -16.44
N GLY A 27 2.45 2.84 -15.39
CA GLY A 27 1.56 1.70 -15.27
C GLY A 27 0.09 2.11 -15.22
N ALA A 28 -0.80 1.13 -15.36
CA ALA A 28 -2.25 1.33 -15.40
C ALA A 28 -2.77 2.12 -14.18
N GLU A 29 -2.12 1.94 -13.05
CA GLU A 29 -2.41 2.58 -11.78
C GLU A 29 -2.30 4.12 -11.81
N ALA A 30 -1.57 4.69 -12.78
CA ALA A 30 -1.39 6.13 -12.93
C ALA A 30 -2.46 6.80 -13.80
N THR A 31 -3.22 6.01 -14.55
CA THR A 31 -4.12 6.52 -15.61
C THR A 31 -5.55 5.99 -15.47
N LYS A 32 -5.74 4.84 -14.84
CA LYS A 32 -7.04 4.22 -14.63
C LYS A 32 -7.53 4.43 -13.20
N THR A 33 -8.85 4.53 -13.03
CA THR A 33 -9.48 4.68 -11.71
C THR A 33 -9.83 3.32 -11.12
N PRO A 34 -9.22 2.92 -9.99
CA PRO A 34 -9.63 1.75 -9.23
C PRO A 34 -11.09 1.86 -8.76
N VAL A 35 -11.82 0.74 -8.80
CA VAL A 35 -13.20 0.65 -8.26
C VAL A 35 -13.39 -0.53 -7.33
N LYS A 36 -12.44 -1.48 -7.32
CA LYS A 36 -12.43 -2.63 -6.43
C LYS A 36 -11.00 -3.09 -6.20
N ALA A 37 -10.71 -3.55 -4.99
CA ALA A 37 -9.46 -4.18 -4.64
C ALA A 37 -9.75 -5.42 -3.80
N VAL A 38 -9.05 -6.52 -4.07
CA VAL A 38 -9.23 -7.82 -3.40
C VAL A 38 -7.88 -8.45 -3.11
N VAL A 39 -7.86 -9.32 -2.11
CA VAL A 39 -6.70 -10.18 -1.84
C VAL A 39 -6.76 -11.40 -2.76
N VAL A 40 -5.64 -11.72 -3.40
CA VAL A 40 -5.45 -12.90 -4.25
C VAL A 40 -4.24 -13.71 -3.79
N GLY A 41 -4.24 -15.01 -4.08
CA GLY A 41 -3.15 -15.92 -3.71
C GLY A 41 -3.13 -16.31 -2.22
N ALA A 42 -4.14 -15.93 -1.45
CA ALA A 42 -4.35 -16.45 -0.10
C ALA A 42 -4.91 -17.89 -0.16
N PRO A 43 -4.57 -18.77 0.80
CA PRO A 43 -5.23 -20.05 0.95
C PRO A 43 -6.75 -19.89 1.08
N LYS A 44 -7.50 -20.85 0.52
CA LYS A 44 -8.94 -20.92 0.69
C LYS A 44 -9.25 -21.07 2.18
N ASP A 45 -10.18 -20.27 2.70
CA ASP A 45 -10.63 -20.26 4.09
C ASP A 45 -9.64 -19.67 5.13
N ALA A 46 -8.56 -19.00 4.69
CA ALA A 46 -7.69 -18.24 5.59
C ALA A 46 -8.36 -16.92 6.01
N GLU A 47 -8.57 -16.75 7.31
CA GLU A 47 -9.06 -15.50 7.90
C GLU A 47 -8.02 -14.90 8.87
N PRO A 48 -7.61 -13.62 8.68
CA PRO A 48 -7.93 -12.79 7.52
C PRO A 48 -7.27 -13.31 6.24
N SER A 49 -7.85 -13.02 5.09
CA SER A 49 -7.21 -13.30 3.80
C SER A 49 -5.94 -12.45 3.63
N ILE A 50 -4.77 -13.10 3.55
CA ILE A 50 -3.46 -12.47 3.39
C ILE A 50 -2.80 -12.97 2.10
N GLY A 51 -2.41 -12.04 1.23
CA GLY A 51 -1.87 -12.35 -0.09
C GLY A 51 -1.41 -11.12 -0.83
N ASN A 52 -1.71 -11.04 -2.13
CA ASN A 52 -1.41 -9.89 -2.97
C ASN A 52 -2.67 -9.08 -3.27
N ILE A 53 -2.53 -7.78 -3.54
CA ILE A 53 -3.64 -6.92 -3.94
C ILE A 53 -3.81 -6.97 -5.45
N GLN A 54 -4.98 -7.45 -5.90
CA GLN A 54 -5.46 -7.27 -7.26
C GLN A 54 -6.49 -6.14 -7.28
N VAL A 55 -6.32 -5.21 -8.20
CA VAL A 55 -7.23 -4.08 -8.42
C VAL A 55 -8.04 -4.31 -9.69
N THR A 56 -9.33 -3.98 -9.65
CA THR A 56 -10.19 -3.84 -10.82
C THR A 56 -10.46 -2.37 -11.06
N TYR A 57 -10.27 -1.94 -12.30
CA TYR A 57 -10.51 -0.57 -12.73
C TYR A 57 -11.91 -0.37 -13.28
N ARG A 58 -12.33 0.89 -13.41
CA ARG A 58 -13.66 1.26 -13.94
C ARG A 58 -13.95 0.70 -15.34
N ASP A 59 -12.91 0.51 -16.16
CA ASP A 59 -13.02 -0.08 -17.50
C ASP A 59 -13.14 -1.62 -17.51
N GLY A 60 -13.17 -2.24 -16.32
CA GLY A 60 -13.26 -3.70 -16.14
C GLY A 60 -11.91 -4.43 -16.19
N THR A 61 -10.82 -3.76 -16.56
CA THR A 61 -9.48 -4.39 -16.55
C THR A 61 -8.96 -4.58 -15.13
N THR A 62 -7.99 -5.46 -14.97
CA THR A 62 -7.40 -5.79 -13.67
C THR A 62 -5.88 -5.72 -13.68
N ASP A 63 -5.28 -5.49 -12.52
CA ASP A 63 -3.85 -5.41 -12.33
C ASP A 63 -3.42 -5.86 -10.92
N HIS A 64 -2.18 -6.33 -10.77
CA HIS A 64 -1.61 -6.83 -9.53
C HIS A 64 -0.62 -5.81 -8.96
N TRP A 65 -0.97 -5.17 -7.85
CA TRP A 65 -0.19 -4.07 -7.29
C TRP A 65 0.87 -4.49 -6.28
N THR A 66 0.75 -5.69 -5.73
CA THR A 66 1.72 -6.21 -4.77
C THR A 66 2.19 -7.61 -5.16
N THR A 67 3.40 -7.95 -4.73
CA THR A 67 4.04 -9.24 -5.07
C THR A 67 4.52 -10.03 -3.86
N LYS A 68 4.52 -9.43 -2.66
CA LYS A 68 5.11 -10.02 -1.45
C LYS A 68 4.20 -11.00 -0.70
N GLY A 69 2.93 -11.10 -1.06
CA GLY A 69 2.00 -12.04 -0.42
C GLY A 69 1.66 -11.72 1.04
N ASN A 70 1.84 -10.47 1.47
CA ASN A 70 1.63 -10.05 2.86
C ASN A 70 0.67 -8.86 3.00
N ALA A 71 -0.16 -8.60 1.99
CA ALA A 71 -1.19 -7.57 2.04
C ALA A 71 -2.54 -8.17 2.43
N GLY A 72 -3.37 -7.38 3.11
CA GLY A 72 -4.73 -7.77 3.49
C GLY A 72 -5.65 -6.56 3.68
N LEU A 73 -6.93 -6.84 3.92
CA LEU A 73 -7.97 -5.84 4.19
C LEU A 73 -7.98 -4.64 3.21
N PRO A 74 -7.98 -4.84 1.87
CA PRO A 74 -7.98 -3.71 0.96
C PRO A 74 -9.29 -2.91 1.03
N ARG A 75 -9.20 -1.60 0.78
CA ARG A 75 -10.34 -0.68 0.60
C ARG A 75 -10.10 0.22 -0.60
N VAL A 76 -11.19 0.66 -1.24
CA VAL A 76 -11.14 1.61 -2.36
C VAL A 76 -12.06 2.77 -2.05
N ALA A 77 -11.52 3.98 -2.05
CA ALA A 77 -12.30 5.21 -1.91
C ALA A 77 -12.99 5.59 -3.23
N PRO A 78 -14.06 6.41 -3.19
CA PRO A 78 -14.73 6.90 -4.41
C PRO A 78 -13.82 7.62 -5.42
N ASP A 79 -12.77 8.28 -4.96
CA ASP A 79 -11.78 8.97 -5.79
C ASP A 79 -10.72 8.05 -6.43
N GLY A 80 -10.82 6.73 -6.21
CA GLY A 80 -9.89 5.74 -6.73
C GLY A 80 -8.64 5.53 -5.86
N THR A 81 -8.57 6.11 -4.66
CA THR A 81 -7.55 5.73 -3.68
C THR A 81 -7.73 4.28 -3.27
N VAL A 82 -6.64 3.54 -3.20
CA VAL A 82 -6.64 2.19 -2.64
C VAL A 82 -5.72 2.19 -1.43
N GLY A 83 -6.13 1.51 -0.37
CA GLY A 83 -5.22 1.18 0.71
C GLY A 83 -5.37 -0.28 1.12
N TRP A 84 -4.39 -0.76 1.89
CA TRP A 84 -4.36 -2.11 2.43
C TRP A 84 -3.46 -2.16 3.66
N THR A 85 -3.72 -3.13 4.55
CA THR A 85 -2.82 -3.44 5.66
C THR A 85 -1.66 -4.32 5.19
N VAL A 86 -0.49 -4.16 5.80
CA VAL A 86 0.69 -4.99 5.58
C VAL A 86 0.94 -5.85 6.80
N PHE A 87 0.94 -7.16 6.60
CA PHE A 87 1.19 -8.15 7.64
C PHE A 87 2.69 -8.39 7.80
N GLY A 88 3.14 -8.38 9.06
CA GLY A 88 4.47 -8.80 9.46
C GLY A 88 4.65 -10.33 9.39
N PRO A 89 5.85 -10.82 9.73
CA PRO A 89 6.08 -12.24 9.94
C PRO A 89 5.29 -12.72 11.16
N GLU A 90 4.97 -14.02 11.15
CA GLU A 90 4.45 -14.68 12.33
C GLU A 90 5.46 -14.62 13.48
N THR A 91 4.97 -14.20 14.65
CA THR A 91 5.76 -14.10 15.88
C THR A 91 5.14 -15.02 16.91
N LYS A 92 5.92 -15.98 17.40
CA LYS A 92 5.49 -16.86 18.49
C LYS A 92 5.61 -16.11 19.80
N ILE A 93 4.49 -15.91 20.49
CA ILE A 93 4.48 -15.35 21.84
C ILE A 93 4.65 -16.52 22.82
N PRO A 94 5.72 -16.55 23.65
CA PRO A 94 5.91 -17.60 24.64
C PRO A 94 4.69 -17.72 25.55
N ALA A 95 4.23 -18.96 25.80
CA ALA A 95 3.06 -19.31 26.63
C ALA A 95 1.68 -18.87 26.11
N SER A 96 1.57 -18.45 24.85
CA SER A 96 0.27 -18.03 24.29
C SER A 96 -0.01 -18.68 22.93
N TYR A 97 0.09 -17.95 21.83
CA TYR A 97 -0.16 -18.42 20.47
C TYR A 97 0.78 -17.68 19.48
N THR A 98 0.64 -17.93 18.19
CA THR A 98 1.37 -17.22 17.13
C THR A 98 0.57 -16.02 16.65
N LEU A 99 1.13 -14.82 16.72
CA LEU A 99 0.51 -13.61 16.20
C LEU A 99 1.11 -13.24 14.84
N ARG A 100 0.30 -12.66 13.96
CA ARG A 100 0.77 -12.01 12.74
C ARG A 100 0.30 -10.55 12.75
N PRO A 101 1.16 -9.58 13.12
CA PRO A 101 0.74 -8.19 13.26
C PRO A 101 0.40 -7.57 11.90
N ASN A 102 -0.57 -6.67 11.88
CA ASN A 102 -1.01 -5.92 10.70
C ASN A 102 -1.13 -4.42 10.98
N ASN A 103 -0.28 -3.89 11.86
CA ASN A 103 -0.28 -2.50 12.31
C ASN A 103 0.25 -1.49 11.27
N HIS A 104 0.52 -1.90 10.04
CA HIS A 104 0.94 -0.98 8.98
C HIS A 104 -0.14 -0.85 7.90
N LEU A 105 -0.47 0.38 7.52
CA LEU A 105 -1.32 0.69 6.37
C LEU A 105 -0.50 1.37 5.28
N VAL A 106 -0.78 1.00 4.02
CA VAL A 106 -0.28 1.68 2.83
C VAL A 106 -1.45 2.34 2.13
N ILE A 107 -1.32 3.62 1.80
CA ILE A 107 -2.29 4.37 1.01
C ILE A 107 -1.67 4.72 -0.35
N PHE A 108 -2.38 4.42 -1.42
CA PHE A 108 -1.91 4.53 -2.79
C PHE A 108 -2.93 5.21 -3.69
N ARG A 109 -2.48 6.12 -4.55
CA ARG A 109 -3.32 6.80 -5.53
C ARG A 109 -2.50 7.17 -6.75
N ALA A 110 -3.06 6.98 -7.94
CA ALA A 110 -2.49 7.46 -9.20
C ALA A 110 -1.00 7.09 -9.39
N GLY A 111 -0.65 5.83 -9.12
CA GLY A 111 0.72 5.33 -9.29
C GLY A 111 1.70 5.68 -8.18
N LYS A 112 1.23 6.26 -7.07
CA LYS A 112 2.11 6.70 -5.98
C LYS A 112 1.58 6.25 -4.64
N VAL A 113 2.51 5.84 -3.77
CA VAL A 113 2.22 5.75 -2.34
C VAL A 113 2.10 7.17 -1.81
N LEU A 114 0.93 7.50 -1.27
CA LEU A 114 0.68 8.79 -0.63
C LEU A 114 1.32 8.80 0.77
N CYS A 115 0.99 7.80 1.58
CA CYS A 115 1.54 7.66 2.91
C CYS A 115 1.64 6.18 3.35
N ARG A 116 2.43 5.98 4.39
CA ARG A 116 2.48 4.75 5.19
C ARG A 116 2.23 5.13 6.63
N VAL A 117 1.31 4.44 7.29
CA VAL A 117 0.98 4.67 8.69
C VAL A 117 1.31 3.41 9.47
N GLU A 118 1.97 3.60 10.60
CA GLU A 118 1.99 2.62 11.68
C GLU A 118 0.89 3.01 12.66
N ALA A 119 -0.11 2.15 12.80
CA ALA A 119 -1.26 2.39 13.64
C ALA A 119 -0.89 2.21 15.12
N GLY A 120 -1.62 2.88 16.02
CA GLY A 120 -1.20 3.04 17.41
C GLY A 120 -1.07 1.76 18.24
N LEU A 121 -1.71 0.66 17.82
CA LEU A 121 -1.65 -0.65 18.49
C LEU A 121 -1.36 -1.79 17.50
N MET A 122 -1.15 -2.99 18.03
CA MET A 122 -0.58 -4.14 17.31
C MET A 122 -1.45 -4.70 16.18
N THR A 123 -2.77 -4.62 16.30
CA THR A 123 -3.71 -5.26 15.37
C THR A 123 -4.71 -4.24 14.86
N VAL A 124 -4.76 -4.07 13.55
CA VAL A 124 -5.84 -3.36 12.86
C VAL A 124 -7.01 -4.33 12.75
N GLU A 125 -8.09 -4.04 13.48
CA GLU A 125 -9.32 -4.84 13.44
C GLU A 125 -10.17 -4.44 12.24
N GLU A 126 -10.26 -3.14 12.00
CA GLU A 126 -11.09 -2.56 10.96
C GLU A 126 -10.50 -1.22 10.52
N TRP A 127 -10.71 -0.86 9.26
CA TRP A 127 -10.39 0.47 8.74
C TRP A 127 -11.22 0.76 7.49
N ASP A 128 -11.44 2.04 7.21
CA ASP A 128 -12.10 2.47 5.97
C ASP A 128 -11.75 3.92 5.59
N PHE A 129 -11.99 4.26 4.33
CA PHE A 129 -11.97 5.64 3.87
C PHE A 129 -13.29 6.34 4.21
N ILE A 130 -13.20 7.60 4.61
CA ILE A 130 -14.35 8.47 4.84
C ILE A 130 -14.21 9.76 4.03
N GLU A 131 -15.27 10.56 3.97
CA GLU A 131 -15.28 11.85 3.27
C GLU A 131 -14.77 11.74 1.82
N GLY A 132 -15.24 10.71 1.09
CA GLY A 132 -14.86 10.48 -0.31
C GLY A 132 -13.41 10.04 -0.54
N GLY A 133 -12.67 9.72 0.53
CA GLY A 133 -11.25 9.37 0.47
C GLY A 133 -10.32 10.47 0.99
N ALA A 134 -10.84 11.61 1.47
CA ALA A 134 -10.00 12.66 2.04
C ALA A 134 -9.37 12.25 3.38
N LYS A 135 -10.04 11.37 4.14
CA LYS A 135 -9.57 10.82 5.41
C LYS A 135 -9.76 9.32 5.44
N PHE A 136 -9.11 8.66 6.39
CA PHE A 136 -9.38 7.27 6.72
C PHE A 136 -9.39 7.07 8.23
N VAL A 137 -10.18 6.09 8.67
CA VAL A 137 -10.31 5.68 10.07
C VAL A 137 -9.65 4.33 10.24
N VAL A 138 -8.91 4.14 11.33
CA VAL A 138 -8.28 2.87 11.70
C VAL A 138 -8.69 2.52 13.12
N LYS A 139 -9.34 1.36 13.31
CA LYS A 139 -9.54 0.76 14.63
C LYS A 139 -8.40 -0.21 14.89
N THR A 140 -7.68 0.02 15.98
CA THR A 140 -6.66 -0.90 16.45
C THR A 140 -6.93 -1.40 17.85
N ARG A 141 -6.46 -2.62 18.14
CA ARG A 141 -6.58 -3.24 19.46
C ARG A 141 -5.24 -3.78 19.92
N GLY A 142 -4.96 -3.60 21.22
CA GLY A 142 -3.90 -4.31 21.92
C GLY A 142 -4.34 -5.74 22.24
N HIS A 143 -3.43 -6.71 22.26
CA HIS A 143 -3.78 -8.13 22.19
C HIS A 143 -4.90 -8.65 23.15
N HIS A 144 -4.99 -8.10 24.37
CA HIS A 144 -6.10 -8.34 25.31
C HIS A 144 -6.66 -7.02 25.88
N GLY A 145 -6.47 -5.93 25.16
CA GLY A 145 -6.58 -4.57 25.68
C GLY A 145 -7.68 -3.74 25.04
N PRO A 146 -7.81 -2.49 25.49
CA PRO A 146 -8.72 -1.53 24.87
C PRO A 146 -8.40 -1.33 23.40
N ALA A 147 -9.44 -1.02 22.62
CA ALA A 147 -9.30 -0.56 21.25
C ALA A 147 -9.26 0.98 21.18
N THR A 148 -8.47 1.48 20.25
CA THR A 148 -8.39 2.89 19.87
C THR A 148 -8.86 3.05 18.44
N ILE A 149 -9.63 4.10 18.17
CA ILE A 149 -10.07 4.49 16.84
C ILE A 149 -9.31 5.77 16.47
N GLU A 150 -8.59 5.74 15.36
CA GLU A 150 -7.70 6.80 14.89
C GLU A 150 -8.24 7.38 13.58
N LEU A 151 -8.28 8.70 13.46
CA LEU A 151 -8.64 9.42 12.24
C LEU A 151 -7.40 10.05 11.62
N HIS A 152 -7.16 9.77 10.34
CA HIS A 152 -5.98 10.23 9.62
C HIS A 152 -6.33 11.02 8.36
N ASP A 153 -5.45 11.93 7.99
CA ASP A 153 -5.43 12.57 6.68
C ASP A 153 -4.89 11.58 5.62
N THR A 154 -5.60 11.39 4.50
CA THR A 154 -5.23 10.40 3.48
C THR A 154 -3.93 10.71 2.75
N VAL A 155 -3.62 12.00 2.55
CA VAL A 155 -2.46 12.40 1.74
C VAL A 155 -1.17 12.29 2.56
N THR A 156 -1.22 12.75 3.81
CA THR A 156 -0.04 12.85 4.67
C THR A 156 0.09 11.68 5.63
N GLY A 157 -0.99 10.94 5.90
CA GLY A 157 -1.06 9.91 6.94
C GLY A 157 -1.10 10.48 8.36
N LYS A 158 -1.10 11.81 8.51
CA LYS A 158 -1.05 12.47 9.83
C LYS A 158 -2.30 12.12 10.64
N LEU A 159 -2.09 11.73 11.89
CA LEU A 159 -3.16 11.58 12.88
C LEU A 159 -3.82 12.95 13.13
N ILE A 160 -5.13 13.01 12.91
CA ILE A 160 -5.97 14.19 13.13
C ILE A 160 -6.59 14.12 14.52
N SER A 161 -7.15 12.97 14.89
CA SER A 161 -7.85 12.76 16.16
C SER A 161 -7.87 11.28 16.51
N SER A 162 -8.09 10.96 17.78
CA SER A 162 -8.28 9.59 18.24
C SER A 162 -9.32 9.52 19.37
N ALA A 163 -9.93 8.36 19.52
CA ALA A 163 -10.88 8.07 20.58
C ALA A 163 -10.70 6.64 21.09
N GLN A 164 -11.03 6.41 22.36
CA GLN A 164 -11.12 5.05 22.91
C GLN A 164 -12.42 4.42 22.41
N ALA A 165 -12.37 3.22 21.84
CA ALA A 165 -13.51 2.59 21.17
C ALA A 165 -14.71 2.32 22.09
N PHE A 166 -14.48 2.24 23.40
CA PHE A 166 -15.48 2.01 24.44
C PHE A 166 -15.97 3.30 25.12
N ALA A 167 -15.55 4.48 24.67
CA ALA A 167 -15.99 5.75 25.25
C ALA A 167 -17.50 5.96 25.02
N GLU A 168 -18.20 6.49 26.01
CA GLU A 168 -19.64 6.76 25.89
C GLU A 168 -19.95 7.85 24.86
N ASN A 169 -19.10 8.88 24.79
CA ASN A 169 -19.29 10.06 23.94
C ASN A 169 -18.28 10.06 22.78
N LEU A 170 -18.48 9.13 21.84
CA LEU A 170 -17.67 9.09 20.61
C LEU A 170 -18.05 10.23 19.66
N PRO A 171 -17.06 10.83 18.96
CA PRO A 171 -17.37 11.71 17.85
C PRO A 171 -18.04 10.92 16.72
N GLU A 172 -18.88 11.58 15.92
CA GLU A 172 -19.72 10.94 14.89
C GLU A 172 -18.94 10.01 13.95
N TRP A 173 -17.73 10.43 13.52
CA TRP A 173 -16.87 9.65 12.64
C TRP A 173 -16.37 8.33 13.27
N ALA A 174 -16.34 8.23 14.59
CA ALA A 174 -15.85 7.05 15.32
C ALA A 174 -16.98 6.10 15.72
N VAL A 175 -18.23 6.56 15.77
CA VAL A 175 -19.40 5.77 16.20
C VAL A 175 -19.54 4.44 15.45
N PRO A 176 -19.32 4.35 14.11
CA PRO A 176 -19.42 3.08 13.39
C PRO A 176 -18.41 2.01 13.85
N TYR A 177 -17.31 2.40 14.49
CA TYR A 177 -16.18 1.53 14.85
C TYR A 177 -16.08 1.26 16.35
N ARG A 178 -17.08 1.66 17.13
CA ARG A 178 -17.14 1.44 18.58
C ARG A 178 -17.07 -0.04 18.98
N ASP A 179 -16.78 -0.29 20.26
CA ASP A 179 -17.02 -1.59 20.89
C ASP A 179 -18.49 -1.76 21.31
#